data_AF-A0A938N0V7-F1
#
_entry.id   AF-A0A938N0V7-F1
#
_cell.length_a   1.000
_cell.length_b   1.000
_cell.length_c   1.000
_cell.angle_alpha   90.00
_cell.angle_beta   90.00
_cell.angle_gamma   90.00
#
_symmetry.space_group_name_H-M   'P 1'
#
loop_
_entity.id
_entity.type
_entity.pdbx_description
1 polymer ?
#
loop_
_entity_poly.entity_id
_entity_poly.type
_entity_poly.pdbx_seq_one_letter_code
_entity_poly.pdbx_strand_id
1 'polypeptide(L)'
;MTSREPVSKRRSAGRAALAMTAGLLFSIIPAGCEKEAPPPPPPPPPPPPKAPEPVQVQDVMSRVGADARVQFPQDKAPTDEELVVAVVRFAGALARGDESGFGEWLAPSARPVLEELIAGGEWEEATGRIEAVRVFWVQKGAPEFRPPAGGLGITPDMLGDPAKMQEALKKLMEALPADQRAAFEQAQQELTEAVKANPTDPEAMRLAAQQFGAKVQPILAAASSGGDSGPVDPNAFGIGFAVQEPGSSYAVLWRATKPGERWVFSALPSPPGTRPRASDWDGVSDPTAPSSPAFGLPGSEPVPGSPSPSSEPSTPRAPVGG
;
A
#
# COMPACT_ATOMS: atom_id res chain seq x y z
N MET A 1 -7.04 -6.73 51.72
CA MET A 1 -6.99 -8.19 51.48
C MET A 1 -6.49 -8.39 50.06
N THR A 2 -5.22 -8.75 49.95
CA THR A 2 -4.43 -8.80 48.72
C THR A 2 -4.30 -10.26 48.25
N SER A 3 -4.77 -10.58 47.04
CA SER A 3 -4.40 -11.82 46.35
C SER A 3 -3.44 -11.48 45.21
N ARG A 4 -2.21 -11.97 45.33
CA ARG A 4 -1.16 -11.96 44.29
C ARG A 4 -1.23 -13.27 43.53
N GLU A 5 -1.36 -13.22 42.22
CA GLU A 5 -1.17 -14.38 41.34
C GLU A 5 0.34 -14.68 41.10
N PRO A 6 0.73 -15.95 40.92
CA PRO A 6 2.12 -16.34 40.74
C PRO A 6 2.62 -16.21 39.28
N VAL A 7 3.81 -15.65 39.17
CA VAL A 7 4.64 -15.51 37.97
C VAL A 7 5.08 -16.87 37.42
N SER A 8 4.73 -17.17 36.17
CA SER A 8 5.17 -18.37 35.45
C SER A 8 6.54 -18.16 34.79
N LYS A 9 7.56 -18.85 35.32
CA LYS A 9 8.91 -18.98 34.74
C LYS A 9 8.87 -19.85 33.48
N ARG A 10 9.01 -19.26 32.28
CA ARG A 10 9.42 -20.03 31.09
C ARG A 10 10.94 -20.08 31.02
N ARG A 11 11.46 -21.30 31.12
CA ARG A 11 12.88 -21.65 31.07
C ARG A 11 13.39 -21.58 29.63
N SER A 12 14.53 -20.92 29.48
CA SER A 12 15.41 -21.00 28.31
C SER A 12 16.12 -22.35 28.27
N ALA A 13 16.02 -23.05 27.15
CA ALA A 13 17.00 -24.05 26.70
C ALA A 13 17.28 -23.69 25.24
N GLY A 14 18.50 -23.51 24.75
CA GLY A 14 19.79 -23.99 25.24
C GLY A 14 20.28 -25.12 24.32
N ARG A 15 21.10 -24.74 23.34
CA ARG A 15 22.14 -25.54 22.64
C ARG A 15 21.67 -26.63 21.66
N ALA A 16 22.22 -26.61 20.45
CA ALA A 16 23.31 -27.52 20.05
C ALA A 16 23.76 -27.27 18.60
N ALA A 17 25.07 -27.26 18.41
CA ALA A 17 25.78 -27.24 17.14
C ALA A 17 26.15 -28.67 16.70
N LEU A 18 26.27 -28.92 15.40
CA LEU A 18 26.97 -30.04 14.76
C LEU A 18 27.12 -29.65 13.26
N ALA A 19 28.26 -29.36 12.61
CA ALA A 19 29.64 -29.86 12.58
C ALA A 19 29.82 -31.24 11.91
N MET A 20 30.55 -31.22 10.78
CA MET A 20 31.26 -32.32 10.08
C MET A 20 30.35 -33.25 9.23
N THR A 21 30.73 -33.67 8.02
CA THR A 21 31.89 -34.55 7.78
C THR A 21 32.27 -34.57 6.29
N ALA A 22 33.58 -34.47 6.04
CA ALA A 22 34.24 -34.75 4.78
C ALA A 22 34.82 -36.19 4.78
N GLY A 23 34.95 -36.80 3.60
CA GLY A 23 35.55 -38.13 3.38
C GLY A 23 34.51 -39.10 2.81
N LEU A 24 34.81 -40.05 1.93
CA LEU A 24 36.07 -40.71 1.61
C LEU A 24 35.90 -41.50 0.28
N LEU A 25 37.02 -41.73 -0.39
CA LEU A 25 37.28 -42.64 -1.52
C LEU A 25 36.79 -44.09 -1.35
N PHE A 26 36.90 -44.86 -2.46
CA PHE A 26 36.70 -46.31 -2.71
C PHE A 26 35.31 -46.72 -3.22
N SER A 27 35.12 -47.50 -4.29
CA SER A 27 35.93 -48.59 -4.87
C SER A 27 35.70 -48.75 -6.38
N ILE A 28 36.76 -49.10 -7.13
CA ILE A 28 36.70 -49.55 -8.52
C ILE A 28 36.47 -51.07 -8.50
N ILE A 29 35.33 -51.54 -9.03
CA ILE A 29 35.04 -52.96 -9.27
C ILE A 29 35.02 -53.17 -10.79
N PRO A 30 35.91 -54.00 -11.37
CA PRO A 30 35.81 -54.42 -12.76
C PRO A 30 35.17 -55.82 -12.82
N ALA A 31 33.87 -55.91 -13.09
CA ALA A 31 33.24 -57.19 -13.43
C ALA A 31 31.95 -56.98 -14.23
N GLY A 32 31.91 -57.57 -15.42
CA GLY A 32 30.68 -57.94 -16.12
C GLY A 32 29.99 -56.83 -16.91
N CYS A 33 30.35 -56.67 -18.19
CA CYS A 33 29.46 -56.08 -19.19
C CYS A 33 28.27 -57.01 -19.43
N GLU A 34 27.33 -57.07 -18.48
CA GLU A 34 25.96 -57.44 -18.78
C GLU A 34 25.32 -56.19 -19.38
N LYS A 35 24.93 -56.28 -20.66
CA LYS A 35 24.32 -55.18 -21.41
C LYS A 35 22.93 -54.94 -20.81
N GLU A 36 22.90 -54.18 -19.71
CA GLU A 36 21.69 -53.70 -19.08
C GLU A 36 20.88 -52.97 -20.15
N ALA A 37 19.68 -53.50 -20.43
CA ALA A 37 18.77 -52.83 -21.36
C ALA A 37 18.63 -51.38 -20.87
N PRO A 38 18.74 -50.38 -21.77
CA PRO A 38 18.65 -48.99 -21.35
C PRO A 38 17.39 -48.84 -20.51
N PRO A 39 17.49 -48.24 -19.29
CA PRO A 39 16.33 -48.06 -18.45
C PRO A 39 15.23 -47.42 -19.30
N PRO A 40 13.98 -47.90 -19.18
CA PRO A 40 12.88 -47.33 -19.95
C PRO A 40 12.95 -45.81 -19.79
N PRO A 41 12.82 -45.04 -20.90
CA PRO A 41 12.93 -43.59 -20.83
C PRO A 41 12.02 -43.12 -19.70
N PRO A 42 12.52 -42.25 -18.79
CA PRO A 42 11.72 -41.77 -17.68
C PRO A 42 10.39 -41.27 -18.25
N PRO A 43 9.25 -41.61 -17.63
CA PRO A 43 7.96 -41.17 -18.12
C PRO A 43 8.03 -39.66 -18.33
N PRO A 44 7.50 -39.14 -19.45
CA PRO A 44 7.54 -37.72 -19.71
C PRO A 44 6.96 -36.99 -18.50
N PRO A 45 7.63 -35.93 -18.00
CA PRO A 45 7.15 -35.20 -16.85
C PRO A 45 5.68 -34.81 -17.11
N PRO A 46 4.79 -34.99 -16.11
CA PRO A 46 3.39 -34.61 -16.28
C PRO A 46 3.30 -33.16 -16.76
N PRO A 47 2.39 -32.84 -17.70
CA PRO A 47 2.20 -31.47 -18.15
C PRO A 47 2.03 -30.54 -16.95
N PRO A 48 2.65 -29.35 -16.93
CA PRO A 48 2.43 -28.38 -15.87
C PRO A 48 0.93 -28.14 -15.68
N PRO A 49 0.42 -28.04 -14.44
CA PRO A 49 -0.95 -27.63 -14.19
C PRO A 49 -1.27 -26.34 -14.97
N LYS A 50 -2.43 -26.30 -15.65
CA LYS A 50 -2.87 -25.08 -16.34
C LYS A 50 -3.01 -23.96 -15.31
N ALA A 51 -2.50 -22.77 -15.63
CA ALA A 51 -2.67 -21.61 -14.77
C ALA A 51 -4.18 -21.33 -14.60
N PRO A 52 -4.64 -20.90 -13.41
CA PRO A 52 -6.03 -20.50 -13.21
C PRO A 52 -6.42 -19.39 -14.19
N GLU A 53 -7.62 -19.50 -14.76
CA GLU A 53 -8.13 -18.48 -15.69
C GLU A 53 -8.54 -17.22 -14.90
N PRO A 54 -8.29 -16.01 -15.43
CA PRO A 54 -8.77 -14.77 -14.82
C PRO A 54 -10.30 -14.74 -14.72
N VAL A 55 -10.81 -14.09 -13.67
CA VAL A 55 -12.26 -13.92 -13.45
C VAL A 55 -12.86 -13.08 -14.57
N GLN A 56 -14.04 -13.46 -15.06
CA GLN A 56 -14.79 -12.65 -16.05
C GLN A 56 -15.42 -11.44 -15.35
N VAL A 57 -14.75 -10.29 -15.42
CA VAL A 57 -15.08 -9.10 -14.62
C VAL A 57 -16.46 -8.56 -14.95
N GLN A 58 -16.88 -8.61 -16.21
CA GLN A 58 -18.18 -8.10 -16.63
C GLN A 58 -19.35 -8.90 -16.07
N ASP A 59 -19.19 -10.21 -15.93
CA ASP A 59 -20.20 -11.07 -15.30
C ASP A 59 -20.34 -10.70 -13.82
N VAL A 60 -19.20 -10.47 -13.14
CA VAL A 60 -19.19 -10.04 -11.74
C VAL A 60 -19.84 -8.67 -11.59
N MET A 61 -19.43 -7.68 -12.40
CA MET A 61 -19.98 -6.32 -12.37
C MET A 61 -21.50 -6.30 -12.62
N SER A 62 -21.98 -7.08 -13.58
CA SER A 62 -23.41 -7.23 -13.85
C SER A 62 -24.15 -7.86 -12.67
N ARG A 63 -23.60 -8.93 -12.09
CA ARG A 63 -24.20 -9.66 -10.98
C ARG A 63 -24.27 -8.85 -9.69
N VAL A 64 -23.26 -8.01 -9.41
CA VAL A 64 -23.23 -7.19 -8.19
C VAL A 64 -23.86 -5.81 -8.36
N GLY A 65 -24.33 -5.46 -9.57
CA GLY A 65 -24.91 -4.15 -9.86
C GLY A 65 -23.87 -3.03 -9.72
N ALA A 66 -22.74 -3.16 -10.41
CA ALA A 66 -21.69 -2.14 -10.41
C ALA A 66 -22.24 -0.76 -10.83
N ASP A 67 -21.74 0.30 -10.20
CA ASP A 67 -22.04 1.67 -10.63
C ASP A 67 -21.53 1.87 -12.07
N ALA A 68 -22.32 2.52 -12.92
CA ALA A 68 -21.99 2.72 -14.33
C ALA A 68 -20.70 3.53 -14.56
N ARG A 69 -20.24 4.28 -13.55
CA ARG A 69 -18.99 5.04 -13.57
C ARG A 69 -17.77 4.19 -13.22
N VAL A 70 -17.97 3.00 -12.65
CA VAL A 70 -16.87 2.07 -12.35
C VAL A 70 -16.48 1.34 -13.63
N GLN A 71 -15.18 1.37 -13.94
CA GLN A 71 -14.60 0.66 -15.08
C GLN A 71 -13.53 -0.30 -14.58
N PHE A 72 -13.69 -1.59 -14.83
CA PHE A 72 -12.71 -2.61 -14.47
C PHE A 72 -12.31 -3.40 -15.72
N PRO A 73 -11.18 -3.05 -16.36
CA PRO A 73 -10.69 -3.72 -17.55
C PRO A 73 -10.36 -5.20 -17.30
N GLN A 74 -10.73 -6.06 -18.26
CA GLN A 74 -10.54 -7.52 -18.16
C GLN A 74 -9.05 -7.92 -18.09
N ASP A 75 -8.15 -7.13 -18.67
CA ASP A 75 -6.69 -7.37 -18.61
C ASP A 75 -6.09 -7.07 -17.23
N LYS A 76 -6.87 -6.48 -16.31
CA LYS A 76 -6.50 -6.27 -14.89
C LYS A 76 -7.18 -7.25 -13.94
N ALA A 77 -7.98 -8.18 -14.46
CA ALA A 77 -8.76 -9.11 -13.65
C ALA A 77 -7.85 -10.05 -12.84
N PRO A 78 -7.97 -10.10 -11.50
CA PRO A 78 -7.33 -11.15 -10.71
C PRO A 78 -8.05 -12.50 -10.94
N THR A 79 -7.45 -13.57 -10.41
CA THR A 79 -8.06 -14.92 -10.41
C THR A 79 -9.00 -15.14 -9.22
N ASP A 80 -9.05 -14.21 -8.27
CA ASP A 80 -9.88 -14.28 -7.06
C ASP A 80 -11.18 -13.49 -7.28
N GLU A 81 -12.30 -14.20 -7.38
CA GLU A 81 -13.62 -13.62 -7.63
C GLU A 81 -14.11 -12.76 -6.46
N GLU A 82 -13.82 -13.13 -5.22
CA GLU A 82 -14.24 -12.37 -4.05
C GLU A 82 -13.48 -11.04 -3.96
N LEU A 83 -12.22 -11.02 -4.37
CA LEU A 83 -11.46 -9.78 -4.52
C LEU A 83 -12.09 -8.88 -5.59
N VAL A 84 -12.49 -9.42 -6.76
CA VAL A 84 -13.18 -8.63 -7.79
C VAL A 84 -14.46 -8.02 -7.23
N VAL A 85 -15.28 -8.81 -6.53
CA VAL A 85 -16.51 -8.33 -5.88
C VAL A 85 -16.21 -7.20 -4.89
N ALA A 86 -15.18 -7.35 -4.04
CA ALA A 86 -14.79 -6.35 -3.06
C ALA A 86 -14.32 -5.05 -3.74
N VAL A 87 -13.45 -5.15 -4.76
CA VAL A 87 -12.94 -4.00 -5.52
C VAL A 87 -14.06 -3.25 -6.22
N VAL A 88 -14.98 -3.97 -6.89
CA VAL A 88 -16.13 -3.35 -7.58
C VAL A 88 -17.05 -2.64 -6.60
N ARG A 89 -17.34 -3.24 -5.43
CA ARG A 89 -18.19 -2.62 -4.41
C ARG A 89 -17.53 -1.40 -3.78
N PHE A 90 -16.24 -1.49 -3.46
CA PHE A 90 -15.47 -0.41 -2.88
C PHE A 90 -15.35 0.78 -3.84
N ALA A 91 -14.98 0.54 -5.10
CA ALA A 91 -14.96 1.57 -6.14
C ALA A 91 -16.35 2.16 -6.42
N GLY A 92 -17.40 1.32 -6.39
CA GLY A 92 -18.78 1.77 -6.57
C GLY A 92 -19.27 2.66 -5.43
N ALA A 93 -18.89 2.36 -4.18
CA ALA A 93 -19.20 3.20 -3.03
C ALA A 93 -18.51 4.56 -3.13
N LEU A 94 -17.22 4.57 -3.50
CA LEU A 94 -16.47 5.80 -3.76
C LEU A 94 -17.13 6.65 -4.86
N ALA A 95 -17.47 6.03 -5.99
CA ALA A 95 -18.12 6.74 -7.10
C ALA A 95 -19.44 7.39 -6.64
N ARG A 96 -20.27 6.70 -5.87
CA ARG A 96 -21.56 7.21 -5.38
C ARG A 96 -21.47 8.25 -4.26
N GLY A 97 -20.30 8.43 -3.65
CA GLY A 97 -20.23 9.15 -2.37
C GLY A 97 -20.94 8.42 -1.23
N ASP A 98 -21.10 7.10 -1.34
CA ASP A 98 -21.76 6.25 -0.33
C ASP A 98 -20.82 6.04 0.86
N GLU A 99 -20.86 6.97 1.81
CA GLU A 99 -19.98 6.99 2.99
C GLU A 99 -20.05 5.71 3.82
N SER A 100 -21.27 5.19 4.02
CA SER A 100 -21.49 3.98 4.81
C SER A 100 -20.92 2.77 4.07
N GLY A 101 -21.27 2.62 2.80
CA GLY A 101 -20.73 1.56 1.95
C GLY A 101 -19.21 1.62 1.83
N PHE A 102 -18.62 2.81 1.73
CA PHE A 102 -17.17 2.99 1.62
C PHE A 102 -16.47 2.64 2.94
N GLY A 103 -16.97 3.16 4.07
CA GLY A 103 -16.43 2.93 5.41
C GLY A 103 -16.45 1.46 5.86
N GLU A 104 -17.42 0.66 5.38
CA GLU A 104 -17.49 -0.78 5.64
C GLU A 104 -16.28 -1.56 5.14
N TRP A 105 -15.70 -1.12 4.02
CA TRP A 105 -14.53 -1.73 3.39
C TRP A 105 -13.21 -1.13 3.89
N LEU A 106 -13.23 0.01 4.57
CA LEU A 106 -12.00 0.60 5.11
C LEU A 106 -11.46 -0.21 6.29
N ALA A 107 -10.13 -0.28 6.35
CA ALA A 107 -9.42 -0.70 7.54
C ALA A 107 -9.81 0.19 8.73
N PRO A 108 -9.88 -0.34 9.97
CA PRO A 108 -10.32 0.43 11.13
C PRO A 108 -9.56 1.74 11.35
N SER A 109 -8.27 1.77 11.03
CA SER A 109 -7.42 2.97 11.16
C SER A 109 -7.78 4.11 10.21
N ALA A 110 -8.43 3.82 9.08
CA ALA A 110 -8.80 4.83 8.07
C ALA A 110 -10.19 5.45 8.31
N ARG A 111 -11.02 4.83 9.16
CA ARG A 111 -12.40 5.29 9.41
C ARG A 111 -12.49 6.68 10.05
N PRO A 112 -11.65 7.05 11.04
CA PRO A 112 -11.70 8.39 11.62
C PRO A 112 -11.46 9.50 10.60
N VAL A 113 -10.58 9.27 9.62
CA VAL A 113 -10.32 10.23 8.53
C VAL A 113 -11.56 10.40 7.65
N LEU A 114 -12.24 9.29 7.32
CA LEU A 114 -13.51 9.36 6.59
C LEU A 114 -14.58 10.12 7.39
N GLU A 115 -14.71 9.84 8.68
CA GLU A 115 -15.65 10.54 9.58
C GLU A 115 -15.39 12.05 9.64
N GLU A 116 -14.12 12.46 9.67
CA GLU A 116 -13.71 13.87 9.61
C GLU A 116 -14.12 14.52 8.28
N LEU A 117 -13.85 13.86 7.14
CA LEU A 117 -14.24 14.33 5.81
C LEU A 117 -15.77 14.47 5.66
N ILE A 118 -16.53 13.54 6.25
CA ILE A 118 -18.00 13.60 6.28
C ILE A 118 -18.47 14.78 7.13
N ALA A 119 -17.93 14.91 8.36
CA ALA A 119 -18.31 15.99 9.27
C ALA A 119 -17.99 17.39 8.69
N GLY A 120 -16.92 17.49 7.90
CA GLY A 120 -16.53 18.72 7.18
C GLY A 120 -17.30 18.98 5.89
N GLY A 121 -18.05 18.00 5.37
CA GLY A 121 -18.71 18.07 4.05
C GLY A 121 -17.76 17.86 2.86
N GLU A 122 -16.47 17.68 3.12
CA GLU A 122 -15.43 17.47 2.10
C GLU A 122 -15.64 16.16 1.34
N TRP A 123 -16.20 15.14 1.99
CA TRP A 123 -16.54 13.87 1.34
C TRP A 123 -17.58 14.05 0.24
N GLU A 124 -18.68 14.76 0.53
CA GLU A 124 -19.75 15.02 -0.44
C GLU A 124 -19.24 15.89 -1.59
N GLU A 125 -18.48 16.95 -1.28
CA GLU A 125 -17.89 17.82 -2.30
C GLU A 125 -16.97 17.04 -3.24
N ALA A 126 -16.05 16.24 -2.69
CA ALA A 126 -15.08 15.49 -3.49
C ALA A 126 -15.77 14.41 -4.34
N THR A 127 -16.68 13.64 -3.75
CA THR A 127 -17.32 12.51 -4.45
C THR A 127 -18.40 12.94 -5.44
N GLY A 128 -19.03 14.10 -5.22
CA GLY A 128 -20.02 14.69 -6.13
C GLY A 128 -19.45 15.08 -7.50
N ARG A 129 -18.13 15.25 -7.62
CA ARG A 129 -17.43 15.57 -8.88
C ARG A 129 -16.95 14.34 -9.66
N ILE A 130 -17.09 13.14 -9.12
CA ILE A 130 -16.55 11.93 -9.75
C ILE A 130 -17.39 11.53 -10.97
N GLU A 131 -16.76 11.60 -12.15
CA GLU A 131 -17.32 11.17 -13.43
C GLU A 131 -17.03 9.69 -13.71
N ALA A 132 -15.88 9.18 -13.28
CA ALA A 132 -15.49 7.78 -13.47
C ALA A 132 -14.49 7.31 -12.40
N VAL A 133 -14.53 6.02 -12.07
CA VAL A 133 -13.52 5.34 -11.26
C VAL A 133 -13.01 4.15 -12.05
N ARG A 134 -11.77 4.22 -12.53
CA ARG A 134 -11.17 3.17 -13.36
C ARG A 134 -10.13 2.38 -12.59
N VAL A 135 -10.27 1.06 -12.53
CA VAL A 135 -9.24 0.16 -12.00
C VAL A 135 -8.13 0.05 -13.04
N PHE A 136 -6.96 0.63 -12.76
CA PHE A 136 -5.83 0.63 -13.71
C PHE A 136 -4.69 -0.30 -13.29
N TRP A 137 -4.63 -0.69 -12.01
CA TRP A 137 -3.57 -1.51 -11.45
C TRP A 137 -4.13 -2.48 -10.41
N VAL A 138 -3.75 -3.76 -10.54
CA VAL A 138 -4.04 -4.84 -9.58
C VAL A 138 -2.79 -5.70 -9.52
N GLN A 139 -2.17 -5.82 -8.35
CA GLN A 139 -0.94 -6.59 -8.17
C GLN A 139 -1.01 -7.43 -6.90
N LYS A 140 -0.73 -8.73 -7.03
CA LYS A 140 -0.56 -9.62 -5.88
C LYS A 140 0.76 -9.31 -5.17
N GLY A 141 0.74 -9.30 -3.84
CA GLY A 141 1.87 -8.89 -3.02
C GLY A 141 2.03 -7.38 -3.08
N ALA A 142 1.05 -6.66 -2.51
CA ALA A 142 1.08 -5.21 -2.44
C ALA A 142 2.47 -4.74 -1.98
N PRO A 143 3.09 -3.75 -2.64
CA PRO A 143 4.38 -3.25 -2.25
C PRO A 143 4.33 -2.89 -0.77
N GLU A 144 5.31 -3.40 -0.03
CA GLU A 144 5.51 -2.97 1.34
C GLU A 144 5.77 -1.47 1.26
N PHE A 145 4.85 -0.66 1.80
CA PHE A 145 5.22 0.70 2.12
C PHE A 145 6.26 0.58 3.22
N ARG A 146 7.51 0.54 2.78
CA ARG A 146 8.65 0.74 3.66
C ARG A 146 8.78 2.24 3.76
N PRO A 147 8.32 2.88 4.85
CA PRO A 147 8.79 4.22 5.11
C PRO A 147 10.33 4.16 5.02
N PRO A 148 10.98 5.13 4.38
CA PRO A 148 12.45 5.16 4.32
C PRO A 148 12.97 4.88 5.72
N ALA A 149 13.88 3.90 5.84
CA ALA A 149 14.36 3.38 7.12
C ALA A 149 14.74 4.57 8.03
N GLY A 150 13.87 4.88 8.99
CA GLY A 150 13.87 6.19 9.65
C GLY A 150 12.50 6.70 10.09
N GLY A 151 11.38 6.27 9.48
CA GLY A 151 9.99 6.39 9.97
C GLY A 151 9.42 7.82 10.18
N LEU A 152 10.28 8.82 10.21
CA LEU A 152 10.00 10.24 10.47
C LEU A 152 10.71 11.14 9.44
N GLY A 153 11.31 10.54 8.40
CA GLY A 153 12.25 11.25 7.54
C GLY A 153 13.52 11.69 8.26
N ILE A 154 13.78 11.17 9.47
CA ILE A 154 15.03 11.42 10.20
C ILE A 154 16.15 10.67 9.47
N THR A 155 16.87 11.40 8.63
CA THR A 155 18.08 10.91 7.99
C THR A 155 19.20 10.79 9.04
N PRO A 156 20.24 9.99 8.79
CA PRO A 156 21.44 10.01 9.62
C PRO A 156 22.07 11.41 9.77
N ASP A 157 21.85 12.29 8.79
CA ASP A 157 22.29 13.70 8.82
C ASP A 157 21.52 14.54 9.86
N MET A 158 20.23 14.26 10.06
CA MET A 158 19.40 14.95 11.05
C MET A 158 19.75 14.55 12.49
N LEU A 159 20.31 13.37 12.72
CA LEU A 159 20.76 12.94 14.06
C LEU A 159 22.01 13.71 14.54
N GLY A 160 22.76 14.32 13.64
CA GLY A 160 23.94 15.14 13.96
C GLY A 160 23.66 16.63 14.14
N ASP A 161 22.44 17.09 13.80
CA ASP A 161 22.07 18.51 13.81
C ASP A 161 20.78 18.72 14.65
N PRO A 162 20.90 19.26 15.89
CA PRO A 162 19.76 19.43 16.78
C PRO A 162 18.71 20.40 16.23
N ALA A 163 19.08 21.35 15.35
CA ALA A 163 18.14 22.26 14.73
C ALA A 163 17.25 21.54 13.71
N LYS A 164 17.84 20.65 12.89
CA LYS A 164 17.07 19.83 11.95
C LYS A 164 16.15 18.84 12.66
N MET A 165 16.60 18.26 13.78
CA MET A 165 15.77 17.40 14.60
C MET A 165 14.58 18.15 15.20
N GLN A 166 14.79 19.38 15.71
CA GLN A 166 13.68 20.22 16.18
C GLN A 166 12.70 20.57 15.07
N GLU A 167 13.18 20.88 13.86
CA GLU A 167 12.31 21.17 12.71
C GLU A 167 11.49 19.94 12.28
N ALA A 168 12.12 18.77 12.19
CA ALA A 168 11.44 17.52 11.87
C ALA A 168 10.38 17.17 12.92
N LEU A 169 10.71 17.35 14.21
CA LEU A 169 9.77 17.13 15.30
C LEU A 169 8.61 18.13 15.29
N LYS A 170 8.87 19.39 14.94
CA LYS A 170 7.84 20.41 14.77
C LYS A 170 6.87 20.04 13.64
N LYS A 171 7.41 19.63 12.48
CA LYS A 171 6.58 19.18 11.35
C LYS A 171 5.76 17.94 11.69
N LEU A 172 6.34 17.00 12.43
CA LEU A 172 5.61 15.84 12.96
C LEU A 172 4.45 16.30 13.85
N MET A 173 4.71 17.20 14.80
CA MET A 173 3.70 17.75 15.71
C MET A 173 2.57 18.45 14.96
N GLU A 174 2.88 19.25 13.94
CA GLU A 174 1.87 19.94 13.12
C GLU A 174 0.98 18.97 12.33
N ALA A 175 1.50 17.79 11.97
CA ALA A 175 0.78 16.76 11.23
C ALA A 175 -0.07 15.83 12.12
N LEU A 176 0.11 15.85 13.44
CA LEU A 176 -0.64 14.99 14.36
C LEU A 176 -2.07 15.54 14.59
N PRO A 177 -3.09 14.65 14.69
CA PRO A 177 -4.41 14.99 15.21
C PRO A 177 -4.34 15.72 16.56
N ALA A 178 -5.34 16.56 16.88
CA ALA A 178 -5.30 17.42 18.06
C ALA A 178 -5.19 16.63 19.39
N ASP A 179 -5.86 15.49 19.48
CA ASP A 179 -5.77 14.55 20.60
C ASP A 179 -4.38 13.91 20.70
N GLN A 180 -3.78 13.52 19.57
CA GLN A 180 -2.42 12.96 19.51
C GLN A 180 -1.36 14.00 19.86
N ARG A 181 -1.53 15.25 19.44
CA ARG A 181 -0.68 16.38 19.85
C ARG A 181 -0.71 16.59 21.35
N ALA A 182 -1.89 16.62 21.95
CA ALA A 182 -2.02 16.78 23.40
C ALA A 182 -1.32 15.65 24.17
N ALA A 183 -1.46 14.40 23.71
CA ALA A 183 -0.78 13.26 24.31
C ALA A 183 0.76 13.35 24.16
N PHE A 184 1.25 13.82 23.01
CA PHE A 184 2.68 14.02 22.77
C PHE A 184 3.25 15.16 23.64
N GLU A 185 2.55 16.28 23.74
CA GLU A 185 2.91 17.41 24.60
C GLU A 185 2.97 16.99 26.07
N GLN A 186 1.99 16.22 26.54
CA GLN A 186 2.00 15.67 27.88
C GLN A 186 3.22 14.79 28.13
N ALA A 187 3.57 13.91 27.18
CA ALA A 187 4.77 13.09 27.27
C ALA A 187 6.06 13.94 27.31
N GLN A 188 6.14 15.02 26.53
CA GLN A 188 7.27 15.96 26.57
C GLN A 188 7.37 16.71 27.91
N GLN A 189 6.24 17.15 28.47
CA GLN A 189 6.22 17.83 29.76
C GLN A 189 6.73 16.91 30.88
N GLU A 190 6.27 15.66 30.91
CA GLU A 190 6.74 14.67 31.88
C GLU A 190 8.25 14.37 31.73
N LEU A 191 8.75 14.25 30.50
CA LEU A 191 10.18 14.09 30.25
C LEU A 191 10.96 15.30 30.75
N THR A 192 10.46 16.51 30.49
CA THR A 192 11.10 17.77 30.91
C THR A 192 11.17 17.88 32.43
N GLU A 193 10.07 17.60 33.13
CA GLU A 193 10.03 17.59 34.59
C GLU A 193 10.95 16.51 35.18
N ALA A 194 11.00 15.32 34.59
CA ALA A 194 11.89 14.25 35.03
C ALA A 194 13.38 14.63 34.87
N VAL A 195 13.77 15.26 33.76
CA VAL A 195 15.13 15.76 33.52
C VAL A 195 15.48 16.89 34.48
N LYS A 196 14.54 17.82 34.72
CA LYS A 196 14.71 18.93 35.66
C LYS A 196 14.88 18.46 37.10
N ALA A 197 14.15 17.41 37.50
CA ALA A 197 14.24 16.84 38.83
C ALA A 197 15.58 16.14 39.09
N ASN A 198 16.20 15.54 38.07
CA ASN A 198 17.42 14.75 38.21
C ASN A 198 18.44 15.01 37.08
N PRO A 199 19.02 16.23 36.98
CA PRO A 199 19.84 16.63 35.82
C PRO A 199 21.18 15.90 35.71
N THR A 200 21.66 15.30 36.81
CA THR A 200 22.96 14.61 36.87
C THR A 200 22.85 13.10 37.05
N ASP A 201 21.64 12.55 37.15
CA ASP A 201 21.44 11.12 37.33
C ASP A 201 21.19 10.43 35.98
N PRO A 202 22.19 9.70 35.45
CA PRO A 202 22.06 9.02 34.17
C PRO A 202 21.01 7.89 34.20
N GLU A 203 20.73 7.29 35.35
CA GLU A 203 19.71 6.24 35.46
C GLU A 203 18.30 6.84 35.40
N ALA A 204 18.08 7.95 36.09
CA ALA A 204 16.82 8.69 36.04
C ALA A 204 16.52 9.20 34.61
N MET A 205 17.52 9.77 33.92
CA MET A 205 17.35 10.19 32.52
C MET A 205 17.02 9.03 31.59
N ARG A 206 17.66 7.86 31.78
CA ARG A 206 17.37 6.66 30.98
C ARG A 206 15.94 6.17 31.21
N LEU A 207 15.46 6.17 32.45
CA LEU A 207 14.10 5.76 32.79
C LEU A 207 13.07 6.74 32.20
N ALA A 208 13.31 8.04 32.31
CA ALA A 208 12.46 9.07 31.73
C ALA A 208 12.37 8.94 30.20
N ALA A 209 13.51 8.70 29.54
CA ALA A 209 13.55 8.45 28.10
C ALA A 209 12.78 7.18 27.70
N GLN A 210 12.85 6.10 28.50
CA GLN A 210 12.06 4.88 28.27
C GLN A 210 10.55 5.12 28.42
N GLN A 211 10.14 5.88 29.44
CA GLN A 211 8.73 6.22 29.66
C GLN A 211 8.20 7.12 28.54
N PHE A 212 8.97 8.12 28.13
CA PHE A 212 8.67 8.94 26.96
C PHE A 212 8.48 8.07 25.72
N GLY A 213 9.44 7.19 25.44
CA GLY A 213 9.36 6.25 24.33
C GLY A 213 8.08 5.40 24.38
N ALA A 214 7.75 4.82 25.53
CA ALA A 214 6.54 4.01 25.68
C ALA A 214 5.23 4.79 25.47
N LYS A 215 5.18 6.07 25.86
CA LYS A 215 4.00 6.94 25.68
C LYS A 215 3.86 7.46 24.26
N VAL A 216 4.98 7.77 23.61
CA VAL A 216 5.01 8.30 22.24
C VAL A 216 4.88 7.17 21.21
N GLN A 217 5.28 5.95 21.54
CA GLN A 217 5.20 4.81 20.64
C GLN A 217 3.79 4.54 20.06
N PRO A 218 2.68 4.56 20.81
CA PRO A 218 1.34 4.43 20.22
C PRO A 218 0.96 5.63 19.33
N ILE A 219 1.47 6.82 19.61
CA ILE A 219 1.24 8.03 18.80
C ILE A 219 1.99 7.91 17.47
N LEU A 220 3.27 7.53 17.52
CA LEU A 220 4.08 7.22 16.33
C LEU A 220 3.51 6.04 15.55
N ALA A 221 3.03 5.00 16.25
CA ALA A 221 2.36 3.88 15.62
C ALA A 221 1.09 4.35 14.91
N ALA A 222 0.26 5.18 15.54
CA ALA A 222 -0.93 5.76 14.91
C ALA A 222 -0.58 6.61 13.69
N ALA A 223 0.40 7.51 13.82
CA ALA A 223 0.88 8.39 12.76
C ALA A 223 1.52 7.64 11.58
N SER A 224 2.24 6.55 11.87
CA SER A 224 2.82 5.66 10.84
C SER A 224 1.80 4.66 10.28
N SER A 225 0.76 4.31 11.04
CA SER A 225 -0.29 3.34 10.68
C SER A 225 -1.33 3.86 9.69
N GLY A 226 -1.18 5.11 9.23
CA GLY A 226 -1.82 5.55 7.99
C GLY A 226 -1.45 4.64 6.80
N GLY A 227 -0.30 3.95 6.86
CA GLY A 227 -0.03 2.75 6.09
C GLY A 227 0.27 1.59 7.03
N ASP A 228 -0.62 0.59 7.10
CA ASP A 228 -0.41 -0.65 7.83
C ASP A 228 0.89 -1.33 7.35
N SER A 229 2.02 -1.07 8.01
CA SER A 229 3.33 -1.66 7.68
C SER A 229 3.51 -3.02 8.34
N GLY A 230 2.42 -3.78 8.52
CA GLY A 230 2.47 -5.16 8.98
C GLY A 230 3.39 -6.02 8.11
N PRO A 231 3.83 -7.19 8.62
CA PRO A 231 4.60 -8.15 7.83
C PRO A 231 3.89 -8.37 6.49
N VAL A 232 4.66 -8.37 5.40
CA VAL A 232 4.15 -8.54 4.04
C VAL A 232 3.19 -9.73 4.02
N ASP A 233 1.90 -9.45 3.93
CA ASP A 233 0.91 -10.49 3.76
C ASP A 233 1.03 -10.96 2.30
N PRO A 234 1.49 -12.19 2.04
CA PRO A 234 1.65 -12.71 0.68
C PRO A 234 0.30 -12.81 -0.06
N ASN A 235 -0.81 -12.64 0.65
CA ASN A 235 -2.17 -12.63 0.12
C ASN A 235 -2.75 -11.21 -0.01
N ALA A 236 -2.00 -10.16 0.34
CA ALA A 236 -2.42 -8.79 0.09
C ALA A 236 -2.33 -8.43 -1.40
N PHE A 237 -3.20 -7.53 -1.85
CA PHE A 237 -3.20 -6.99 -3.20
C PHE A 237 -3.04 -5.47 -3.18
N GLY A 238 -2.21 -4.95 -4.07
CA GLY A 238 -2.20 -3.53 -4.40
C GLY A 238 -3.25 -3.25 -5.47
N ILE A 239 -4.09 -2.24 -5.24
CA ILE A 239 -5.18 -1.84 -6.11
C ILE A 239 -5.01 -0.35 -6.42
N GLY A 240 -5.11 0.02 -7.70
CA GLY A 240 -5.01 1.40 -8.16
C GLY A 240 -6.28 1.85 -8.85
N PHE A 241 -6.87 2.94 -8.38
CA PHE A 241 -7.98 3.62 -9.03
C PHE A 241 -7.52 4.92 -9.66
N ALA A 242 -7.90 5.14 -10.91
CA ALA A 242 -7.84 6.45 -11.55
C ALA A 242 -9.22 7.08 -11.41
N VAL A 243 -9.31 8.12 -10.58
CA VAL A 243 -10.53 8.88 -10.33
C VAL A 243 -10.58 10.02 -11.34
N GLN A 244 -11.63 10.07 -12.16
CA GLN A 244 -11.88 11.13 -13.13
C GLN A 244 -12.81 12.17 -12.50
N GLU A 245 -12.39 13.42 -12.59
CA GLU A 245 -13.20 14.62 -12.37
C GLU A 245 -13.30 15.42 -13.69
N PRO A 246 -14.13 16.48 -13.77
CA PRO A 246 -14.18 17.34 -14.94
C PRO A 246 -12.80 17.91 -15.30
N GLY A 247 -12.27 17.49 -16.45
CA GLY A 247 -11.01 18.00 -17.00
C GLY A 247 -9.72 17.41 -16.43
N SER A 248 -9.77 16.54 -15.42
CA SER A 248 -8.56 15.90 -14.89
C SER A 248 -8.84 14.55 -14.23
N SER A 249 -7.80 13.74 -14.05
CA SER A 249 -7.83 12.49 -13.32
C SER A 249 -6.60 12.37 -12.43
N TYR A 250 -6.73 11.68 -11.31
CA TYR A 250 -5.65 11.38 -10.39
C TYR A 250 -5.71 9.92 -9.95
N ALA A 251 -4.56 9.37 -9.57
CA ALA A 251 -4.49 8.01 -9.05
C ALA A 251 -4.64 8.01 -7.53
N VAL A 252 -5.41 7.04 -7.01
CA VAL A 252 -5.43 6.66 -5.61
C VAL A 252 -5.09 5.18 -5.48
N LEU A 253 -4.15 4.86 -4.60
CA LEU A 253 -3.69 3.50 -4.38
C LEU A 253 -4.21 2.96 -3.05
N TRP A 254 -4.54 1.68 -3.05
CA TRP A 254 -5.08 0.96 -1.92
C TRP A 254 -4.39 -0.39 -1.77
N ARG A 255 -4.26 -0.84 -0.54
CA ARG A 255 -3.90 -2.22 -0.20
C ARG A 255 -5.17 -2.93 0.24
N ALA A 256 -5.52 -4.00 -0.45
CA ALA A 256 -6.57 -4.92 -0.05
C ALA A 256 -5.96 -6.09 0.73
N THR A 257 -6.41 -6.32 1.96
CA THR A 257 -6.07 -7.49 2.78
C THR A 257 -7.35 -8.21 3.20
N LYS A 258 -7.28 -9.50 3.53
CA LYS A 258 -8.44 -10.29 3.95
C LYS A 258 -8.24 -10.85 5.37
N PRO A 259 -8.31 -10.00 6.42
CA PRO A 259 -8.21 -10.48 7.79
C PRO A 259 -9.47 -11.30 8.14
N GLY A 260 -9.37 -12.62 8.04
CA GLY A 260 -10.50 -13.54 8.23
C GLY A 260 -11.34 -13.67 6.95
N GLU A 261 -12.62 -13.32 7.02
CA GLU A 261 -13.58 -13.62 5.94
C GLU A 261 -13.88 -12.43 5.01
N ARG A 262 -13.46 -11.21 5.36
CA ARG A 262 -13.79 -10.00 4.60
C ARG A 262 -12.54 -9.26 4.13
N TRP A 263 -12.60 -8.74 2.91
CA TRP A 263 -11.59 -7.81 2.38
C TRP A 263 -11.70 -6.45 3.07
N VAL A 264 -10.56 -5.87 3.44
CA VAL A 264 -10.44 -4.51 3.95
C VAL A 264 -9.39 -3.76 3.15
N PHE A 265 -9.58 -2.44 3.01
CA PHE A 265 -8.74 -1.57 2.21
C PHE A 265 -8.07 -0.54 3.11
N SER A 266 -6.75 -0.45 3.00
CA SER A 266 -5.94 0.61 3.60
C SER A 266 -5.32 1.46 2.49
N ALA A 267 -5.15 2.76 2.74
CA ALA A 267 -4.54 3.64 1.75
C ALA A 267 -3.07 3.28 1.51
N LEU A 268 -2.63 3.38 0.27
CA LEU A 268 -1.22 3.39 -0.11
C LEU A 268 -0.83 4.79 -0.60
N PRO A 269 0.44 5.19 -0.46
CA PRO A 269 0.92 6.43 -1.07
C PRO A 269 0.63 6.40 -2.56
N SER A 270 -0.03 7.46 -3.03
CA SER A 270 -0.42 7.57 -4.44
C SER A 270 0.61 8.40 -5.20
N PRO A 271 0.88 8.09 -6.48
CA PRO A 271 1.81 8.88 -7.26
C PRO A 271 1.28 10.32 -7.40
N PRO A 272 2.15 11.34 -7.32
CA PRO A 272 1.72 12.71 -7.49
C PRO A 272 1.33 12.99 -8.95
N GLY A 273 0.53 14.04 -9.13
CA GLY A 273 0.18 14.57 -10.45
C GLY A 273 -1.19 14.12 -10.95
N THR A 274 -1.57 14.69 -12.09
CA THR A 274 -2.85 14.45 -12.74
C THR A 274 -2.64 14.09 -14.21
N ARG A 275 -3.63 13.44 -14.82
CA ARG A 275 -3.70 13.19 -16.27
C ARG A 275 -5.02 13.75 -16.81
N PRO A 276 -5.15 14.05 -18.11
CA PRO A 276 -6.41 14.50 -18.67
C PRO A 276 -7.55 13.49 -18.50
N ARG A 277 -7.27 12.19 -18.67
CA ARG A 277 -8.27 11.10 -18.61
C ARG A 277 -7.86 9.97 -17.70
N ALA A 278 -8.82 9.26 -17.11
CA ALA A 278 -8.58 8.09 -16.28
C ALA A 278 -7.94 6.93 -17.07
N SER A 279 -8.31 6.78 -18.35
CA SER A 279 -7.68 5.82 -19.27
C SER A 279 -6.20 6.11 -19.52
N ASP A 280 -5.74 7.35 -19.30
CA ASP A 280 -4.33 7.67 -19.52
C ASP A 280 -3.45 6.98 -18.47
N TRP A 281 -4.01 6.48 -17.36
CA TRP A 281 -3.30 5.66 -16.38
C TRP A 281 -3.12 4.20 -16.81
N ASP A 282 -3.78 3.77 -17.90
CA ASP A 282 -3.61 2.44 -18.45
C ASP A 282 -2.16 2.26 -18.93
N GLY A 283 -1.50 1.22 -18.44
CA GLY A 283 -0.09 0.94 -18.77
C GLY A 283 0.92 1.41 -17.73
N VAL A 284 0.50 2.07 -16.66
CA VAL A 284 1.36 2.27 -15.48
C VAL A 284 1.57 0.92 -14.80
N SER A 285 2.77 0.34 -14.95
CA SER A 285 3.11 -0.99 -14.46
C SER A 285 3.43 -1.03 -12.96
N ASP A 286 4.02 0.05 -12.43
CA ASP A 286 4.27 0.23 -11.00
C ASP A 286 3.99 1.68 -10.60
N PRO A 287 2.78 1.99 -10.08
CA PRO A 287 2.44 3.32 -9.64
C PRO A 287 3.08 3.70 -8.29
N THR A 288 3.76 2.76 -7.63
CA THR A 288 4.46 3.00 -6.35
C THR A 288 5.93 3.33 -6.51
N ALA A 289 6.50 3.02 -7.69
CA ALA A 289 7.84 3.46 -8.02
C ALA A 289 7.90 4.99 -7.93
N PRO A 290 8.90 5.56 -7.22
CA PRO A 290 9.08 7.00 -7.23
C PRO A 290 9.21 7.40 -8.68
N SER A 291 8.38 8.35 -9.12
CA SER A 291 8.48 8.91 -10.47
C SER A 291 9.91 9.41 -10.58
N SER A 292 10.77 8.66 -11.28
CA SER A 292 12.09 9.17 -11.59
C SER A 292 11.79 10.49 -12.28
N PRO A 293 12.22 11.65 -11.74
CA PRO A 293 12.00 12.90 -12.43
C PRO A 293 12.53 12.62 -13.81
N ALA A 294 11.66 12.66 -14.81
CA ALA A 294 12.09 12.48 -16.18
C ALA A 294 13.16 13.54 -16.32
N PHE A 295 14.42 13.11 -16.30
CA PHE A 295 15.56 13.97 -16.54
C PHE A 295 15.39 14.28 -18.02
N GLY A 296 14.45 15.20 -18.29
CA GLY A 296 14.30 15.84 -19.56
C GLY A 296 15.66 16.43 -19.77
N LEU A 297 16.42 15.80 -20.66
CA LEU A 297 17.60 16.40 -21.21
C LEU A 297 17.16 17.82 -21.60
N PRO A 298 17.70 18.87 -20.97
CA PRO A 298 17.37 20.23 -21.35
C PRO A 298 17.83 20.38 -22.81
N GLY A 299 16.90 20.30 -23.76
CA GLY A 299 17.27 20.27 -25.17
C GLY A 299 16.20 19.80 -26.15
N SER A 300 15.12 19.15 -25.70
CA SER A 300 13.96 18.93 -26.58
C SER A 300 13.08 20.18 -26.56
N GLU A 301 13.59 21.28 -27.12
CA GLU A 301 12.70 22.40 -27.50
C GLU A 301 11.57 21.84 -28.38
N PRO A 302 10.31 22.22 -28.11
CA PRO A 302 9.24 21.92 -29.04
C PRO A 302 9.60 22.54 -30.39
N VAL A 303 9.75 21.70 -31.42
CA VAL A 303 10.00 22.17 -32.78
C VAL A 303 8.91 23.21 -33.12
N PRO A 304 9.24 24.50 -33.26
CA PRO A 304 8.27 25.50 -33.62
C PRO A 304 7.98 25.29 -35.10
N GLY A 305 6.84 24.66 -35.42
CA GLY A 305 6.43 24.50 -36.81
C GLY A 305 5.66 23.25 -37.19
N SER A 306 5.23 22.38 -36.27
CA SER A 306 4.19 21.41 -36.64
C SER A 306 2.88 22.17 -36.87
N PRO A 307 2.37 22.27 -38.11
CA PRO A 307 1.13 22.98 -38.39
C PRO A 307 0.00 22.29 -37.64
N SER A 308 -0.83 23.10 -36.97
CA SER A 308 -2.11 22.65 -36.43
C SER A 308 -2.85 21.86 -37.52
N PRO A 309 -3.45 20.70 -37.22
CA PRO A 309 -4.41 20.10 -38.13
C PRO A 309 -5.55 21.11 -38.27
N SER A 310 -5.59 21.76 -39.44
CA SER A 310 -6.67 22.66 -39.83
C SER A 310 -7.99 21.96 -39.57
N SER A 311 -8.81 22.60 -38.76
CA SER A 311 -10.21 22.23 -38.56
C SER A 311 -10.89 22.32 -39.93
N GLU A 312 -11.09 21.17 -40.59
CA GLU A 312 -11.98 21.12 -41.75
C GLU A 312 -13.38 21.56 -41.29
N PRO A 313 -13.98 22.57 -41.93
CA PRO A 313 -15.34 22.97 -41.63
C PRO A 313 -16.29 21.85 -42.08
N SER A 314 -17.01 21.29 -41.11
CA SER A 314 -18.08 20.31 -41.34
C SER A 314 -19.10 20.84 -42.35
N THR A 315 -19.12 20.25 -43.54
CA THR A 315 -20.14 20.52 -44.56
C THR A 315 -21.51 20.10 -44.03
N PRO A 316 -22.53 20.98 -44.04
CA PRO A 316 -23.88 20.62 -43.62
C PRO A 316 -24.48 19.59 -44.60
N ARG A 317 -24.86 18.43 -44.08
CA ARG A 317 -25.52 17.35 -44.81
C ARG A 317 -26.94 17.81 -45.19
N ALA A 318 -27.22 17.88 -46.49
CA ALA A 318 -28.54 18.22 -47.00
C ALA A 318 -29.62 17.22 -46.54
N PRO A 319 -30.87 17.65 -46.31
CA PRO A 319 -31.98 16.76 -46.00
C PRO A 319 -32.33 15.91 -47.23
N VAL A 320 -32.24 14.58 -47.10
CA VAL A 320 -32.79 13.64 -48.07
C VAL A 320 -34.30 13.55 -47.81
N GLY A 321 -35.07 14.13 -48.71
CA GLY A 321 -36.51 13.91 -48.80
C GLY A 321 -36.81 12.54 -49.41
N GLY A 322 -37.84 11.89 -48.86
CA GLY A 322 -38.44 10.64 -49.31
C GLY A 322 -39.55 10.24 -48.35
#